data_AF-A0A850BMT6-F1
#
_entry.id   AF-A0A850BMT6-F1
#
_cell.length_a   1.000
_cell.length_b   1.000
_cell.length_c   1.000
_cell.angle_alpha   90.00
_cell.angle_beta   90.00
_cell.angle_gamma   90.00
#
_symmetry.space_group_name_H-M   'P 1'
#
loop_
_entity.id
_entity.type
_entity.pdbx_description
1 polymer ?
#
loop_
_entity_poly.entity_id
_entity_poly.type
_entity_poly.pdbx_seq_one_letter_code
_entity_poly.pdbx_strand_id
1 'polypeptide(L)'
;PDPFTDPVDHLVAGFTARLPSGAELEIHAAPRRAVGPDLFPLFLGTNGRAGSITSAQLRVRGQNAPRPLPFNADRDPAQTPAETAWIERALATAAAVR
;
A
#
# COMPACT_ATOMS: atom_id res chain seq x y z
N PRO A 1 -4.70 7.47 -14.19
CA PRO A 1 -4.24 6.38 -13.29
C PRO A 1 -5.31 5.28 -13.23
N ASP A 2 -4.95 4.02 -13.48
CA ASP A 2 -5.90 2.90 -13.32
C ASP A 2 -6.16 2.71 -11.81
N PRO A 3 -7.40 2.85 -11.32
CA PRO A 3 -7.72 2.72 -9.89
C PRO A 3 -7.45 1.32 -9.33
N PHE A 4 -7.28 0.31 -10.20
CA PHE A 4 -6.88 -1.05 -9.82
C PHE A 4 -5.36 -1.26 -9.84
N THR A 5 -4.58 -0.25 -10.25
CA THR A 5 -3.13 -0.25 -9.99
C THR A 5 -2.93 -0.07 -8.51
N ASP A 6 -2.33 -1.05 -7.83
CA ASP A 6 -2.11 -1.01 -6.37
C ASP A 6 -1.42 0.31 -5.99
N PRO A 7 -2.16 1.27 -5.38
CA PRO A 7 -1.60 2.58 -5.04
C PRO A 7 -0.57 2.47 -3.90
N VAL A 8 -0.42 1.28 -3.32
CA VAL A 8 0.46 0.94 -2.21
C VAL A 8 1.61 0.01 -2.66
N ASP A 9 1.83 -0.17 -3.98
CA ASP A 9 3.04 -0.85 -4.48
C ASP A 9 4.27 0.04 -4.25
N HIS A 10 4.78 0.03 -3.02
CA HIS A 10 6.00 0.75 -2.65
C HIS A 10 7.23 0.01 -3.17
N LEU A 11 8.05 0.74 -3.94
CA LEU A 11 9.37 0.29 -4.37
C LEU A 11 10.29 0.03 -3.16
N VAL A 12 10.16 0.84 -2.10
CA VAL A 12 10.95 0.71 -0.87
C VAL A 12 10.27 -0.30 0.04
N ALA A 13 10.92 -1.45 0.24
CA ALA A 13 10.43 -2.51 1.12
C ALA A 13 10.86 -2.29 2.58
N GLY A 14 11.98 -1.60 2.80
CA GLY A 14 12.54 -1.25 4.10
C GLY A 14 13.68 -0.22 3.96
N PHE A 15 14.12 0.36 5.07
CA PHE A 15 15.19 1.36 5.08
C PHE A 15 15.81 1.55 6.46
N THR A 16 17.02 2.10 6.48
CA THR A 16 17.68 2.63 7.68
C THR A 16 17.80 4.14 7.56
N ALA A 17 17.59 4.87 8.65
CA ALA A 17 17.74 6.31 8.69
C ALA A 17 18.44 6.80 9.97
N ARG A 18 19.22 7.88 9.84
CA ARG A 18 19.77 8.65 10.96
C ARG A 18 18.80 9.77 11.31
N LEU A 19 18.28 9.77 12.53
CA LEU A 19 17.39 10.81 13.03
C LEU A 19 18.19 12.06 13.48
N PRO A 20 17.55 13.24 13.61
CA PRO A 20 18.21 14.45 14.12
C PRO A 20 18.83 14.30 15.50
N SER A 21 18.31 13.38 16.33
CA SER A 21 18.87 13.03 17.63
C SER A 21 20.18 12.23 17.56
N GLY A 22 20.58 11.77 16.37
CA GLY A 22 21.67 10.82 16.16
C GLY A 22 21.27 9.35 16.30
N ALA A 23 20.06 9.07 16.78
CA ALA A 23 19.52 7.71 16.84
C ALA A 23 19.35 7.09 15.45
N GLU A 24 19.40 5.77 15.38
CA GLU A 24 19.17 5.02 14.16
C GLU A 24 17.75 4.44 14.17
N LEU A 25 17.02 4.65 13.08
CA LEU A 25 15.74 4.02 12.81
C LEU A 25 15.96 2.91 11.79
N GLU A 26 15.50 1.70 12.10
CA GLU A 26 15.53 0.57 11.17
C GLU A 26 14.11 0.07 10.89
N ILE A 27 13.77 -0.01 9.60
CA ILE A 27 12.53 -0.59 9.10
C ILE A 27 12.92 -1.77 8.20
N HIS A 28 12.80 -2.99 8.72
CA HIS A 28 13.15 -4.17 7.92
C HIS A 28 12.18 -4.38 6.73
N ALA A 29 12.67 -5.03 5.68
CA ALA A 29 11.83 -5.43 4.55
C ALA A 29 10.74 -6.42 4.99
N ALA A 30 9.47 -6.13 4.68
CA ALA A 30 8.35 -7.06 4.91
C ALA A 30 7.26 -6.91 3.82
N PRO A 31 6.62 -8.01 3.36
CA PRO A 31 5.66 -7.99 2.25
C PRO A 31 4.42 -7.11 2.47
N ARG A 32 3.96 -6.99 3.73
CA ARG A 32 3.01 -5.96 4.19
C ARG A 32 3.05 -5.92 5.72
N ARG A 33 3.07 -4.72 6.31
CA ARG A 33 3.09 -4.53 7.77
C ARG A 33 1.71 -4.10 8.26
N ALA A 34 1.25 -4.72 9.35
CA ALA A 34 0.03 -4.32 10.08
C ALA A 34 0.36 -3.91 11.53
N VAL A 35 1.57 -3.38 11.75
CA VAL A 35 2.12 -3.07 13.08
C VAL A 35 2.10 -1.57 13.40
N GLY A 36 1.26 -0.79 12.70
CA GLY A 36 1.16 0.65 12.85
C GLY A 36 1.24 1.40 11.53
N PRO A 37 1.35 2.74 11.56
CA PRO A 37 1.46 3.57 10.37
C PRO A 37 2.77 3.30 9.62
N ASP A 38 2.74 3.42 8.30
CA ASP A 38 3.95 3.47 7.49
C ASP A 38 4.74 4.73 7.82
N LEU A 39 6.02 4.56 8.19
CA LEU A 39 6.91 5.66 8.57
C LEU A 39 7.71 6.21 7.38
N PHE A 40 7.73 5.53 6.23
CA PHE A 40 8.44 5.99 5.05
C PHE A 40 8.00 7.38 4.54
N PRO A 41 6.70 7.74 4.56
CA PRO A 41 6.23 9.06 4.16
C PRO A 41 6.79 10.23 4.99
N LEU A 42 7.34 9.97 6.20
CA LEU A 42 8.03 11.02 6.97
C LEU A 42 9.36 11.44 6.32
N PHE A 43 9.94 10.58 5.48
CA PHE A 43 11.21 10.83 4.80
C PHE A 43 11.02 11.17 3.32
N LEU A 44 10.04 10.55 2.65
CA LEU A 44 9.78 10.80 1.23
C LEU A 44 9.21 12.21 1.00
N GLY A 45 9.87 13.00 0.15
CA GLY A 45 9.40 14.34 -0.23
C GLY A 45 9.50 15.39 0.88
N THR A 46 9.99 15.03 2.07
CA THR A 46 10.11 15.95 3.20
C THR A 46 11.45 16.67 3.27
N ASN A 47 12.36 16.43 2.30
CA ASN A 47 13.68 17.07 2.19
C ASN A 47 14.52 16.98 3.48
N GLY A 48 14.54 15.79 4.11
CA GLY A 48 15.38 15.52 5.27
C GLY A 48 14.85 16.02 6.62
N ARG A 49 13.61 16.54 6.68
CA ARG A 49 13.02 17.09 7.91
C ARG A 49 12.88 16.08 9.06
N ALA A 50 12.71 14.79 8.74
CA ALA A 50 12.63 13.71 9.73
C ALA A 50 13.98 13.01 10.01
N GLY A 51 15.04 13.35 9.26
CA GLY A 51 16.32 12.66 9.28
C GLY A 51 16.81 12.30 7.87
N SER A 52 17.92 11.58 7.78
CA SER A 52 18.53 11.14 6.51
C SER A 52 18.46 9.63 6.35
N ILE A 53 17.96 9.16 5.22
CA ILE A 53 18.03 7.74 4.85
C ILE A 53 19.49 7.40 4.54
N THR A 54 20.02 6.35 5.18
CA THR A 54 21.40 5.87 4.99
C THR A 54 21.46 4.59 4.14
N SER A 55 20.40 3.79 4.16
CA SER A 55 20.25 2.60 3.32
C SER A 55 18.78 2.34 3.00
N ALA A 56 18.50 1.66 1.89
CA ALA A 56 17.15 1.24 1.52
C ALA A 56 17.19 -0.15 0.90
N GLN A 57 16.21 -0.99 1.24
CA GLN A 57 15.95 -2.24 0.54
C GLN A 57 14.85 -1.99 -0.51
N LEU A 58 15.17 -2.28 -1.77
CA LEU A 58 14.27 -2.04 -2.89
C LEU A 58 13.68 -3.34 -3.42
N ARG A 59 12.41 -3.29 -3.80
CA ARG A 59 11.75 -4.33 -4.57
C ARG A 59 12.24 -4.26 -6.01
N VAL A 60 12.83 -5.34 -6.51
CA VAL A 60 13.26 -5.46 -7.90
C VAL A 60 12.39 -6.46 -8.64
N ARG A 61 12.11 -6.19 -9.92
CA ARG A 61 11.46 -7.15 -10.82
C ARG A 61 12.45 -7.54 -11.92
N GLY A 62 12.47 -8.82 -12.28
CA GLY A 62 13.30 -9.30 -13.38
C GLY A 62 12.90 -8.64 -14.72
N GLN A 63 13.84 -8.58 -15.66
CA GLN A 63 13.61 -8.01 -17.00
C GLN A 63 12.53 -8.75 -17.78
N ASN A 64 12.36 -10.05 -17.50
CA ASN A 64 11.24 -10.81 -18.04
C ASN A 64 9.98 -10.33 -17.33
N ALA A 65 9.18 -9.54 -18.06
CA ALA A 65 7.82 -9.23 -17.63
C ALA A 65 7.14 -10.56 -17.25
N PRO A 66 6.47 -10.64 -16.07
CA PRO A 66 5.64 -11.79 -15.77
C PRO A 66 4.76 -12.05 -16.99
N ARG A 67 4.75 -13.30 -17.48
CA ARG A 67 3.83 -13.66 -18.57
C ARG A 67 2.43 -13.23 -18.09
N PRO A 68 1.76 -12.31 -18.81
CA PRO A 68 0.41 -11.97 -18.44
C PRO A 68 -0.40 -13.25 -18.49
N LEU A 69 -0.92 -13.68 -17.35
CA LEU A 69 -1.98 -14.67 -17.36
C LEU A 69 -3.18 -13.98 -18.02
N PRO A 70 -3.84 -14.61 -19.00
CA PRO A 70 -5.05 -14.06 -19.59
C PRO A 70 -6.15 -14.09 -18.52
N PHE A 71 -6.12 -13.10 -17.64
CA PHE A 71 -7.17 -12.81 -16.70
C PHE A 71 -7.89 -11.58 -17.22
N ASN A 72 -9.09 -11.79 -17.71
CA ASN A 72 -10.03 -10.74 -18.02
C ASN A 72 -11.28 -11.02 -17.19
N ALA A 73 -11.58 -10.11 -16.28
CA ALA A 73 -12.83 -10.08 -15.55
C ALA A 73 -13.45 -8.72 -15.82
N ASP A 74 -14.78 -8.70 -15.94
CA ASP A 74 -15.52 -7.45 -15.87
C ASP A 74 -15.17 -6.77 -14.54
N ARG A 75 -14.63 -5.55 -14.62
CA ARG A 75 -14.20 -4.78 -13.44
C ARG A 75 -15.38 -4.07 -12.78
N ASP A 76 -16.52 -4.00 -13.47
CA ASP A 76 -17.77 -3.42 -12.99
C ASP A 76 -18.97 -4.28 -13.46
N PRO A 77 -19.04 -5.54 -13.00
CA PRO A 77 -20.11 -6.43 -13.41
C PRO A 77 -21.46 -5.88 -12.93
N ALA A 78 -22.46 -5.94 -13.81
CA ALA A 78 -23.82 -5.57 -13.44
C ALA A 78 -24.30 -6.38 -12.23
N GLN A 79 -24.71 -5.68 -11.17
CA GLN A 79 -25.22 -6.30 -9.97
C GLN A 79 -26.62 -6.87 -10.22
N THR A 80 -26.86 -8.07 -9.73
CA THR A 80 -28.20 -8.64 -9.68
C THR A 80 -29.05 -7.91 -8.64
N PRO A 81 -30.40 -7.90 -8.77
CA PRO A 81 -31.27 -7.28 -7.77
C PRO A 81 -31.07 -7.83 -6.35
N ALA A 82 -30.70 -9.11 -6.22
CA ALA A 82 -30.41 -9.74 -4.94
C ALA A 82 -29.11 -9.21 -4.31
N GLU A 83 -28.06 -9.02 -5.12
CA GLU A 83 -26.78 -8.43 -4.68
C GLU A 83 -26.96 -6.98 -4.28
N THR A 84 -27.66 -6.17 -5.09
CA THR A 84 -27.98 -4.78 -4.75
C THR A 84 -28.76 -4.70 -3.43
N ALA A 85 -29.83 -5.50 -3.27
CA ALA A 85 -30.61 -5.52 -2.03
C ALA A 85 -29.77 -5.95 -0.81
N TRP A 86 -28.81 -6.85 -1.00
CA TRP A 86 -27.90 -7.26 0.07
C TRP A 86 -26.90 -6.16 0.43
N ILE A 87 -26.31 -5.48 -0.55
CA ILE A 87 -25.38 -4.35 -0.37
C ILE A 87 -26.07 -3.22 0.40
N GLU A 88 -27.28 -2.82 -0.03
CA GLU A 88 -28.04 -1.76 0.62
C GLU A 88 -28.34 -2.08 2.10
N ARG A 89 -28.69 -3.33 2.42
CA ARG A 89 -28.88 -3.76 3.81
C ARG A 89 -27.59 -3.70 4.62
N ALA A 90 -26.46 -4.11 4.04
CA ALA A 90 -25.17 -4.06 4.71
C ALA A 90 -24.77 -2.61 5.03
N LEU A 91 -24.95 -1.69 4.07
CA LEU A 91 -24.68 -0.26 4.25
C LEU A 91 -25.58 0.38 5.32
N ALA A 92 -26.89 0.09 5.29
CA ALA A 92 -27.81 0.57 6.30
C ALA A 92 -27.44 0.07 7.71
N THR A 93 -27.01 -1.19 7.82
CA THR A 93 -26.56 -1.78 9.10
C THR A 93 -25.28 -1.10 9.59
N ALA A 94 -24.29 -0.91 8.72
CA ALA A 94 -23.05 -0.24 9.08
C ALA A 94 -23.27 1.20 9.55
N ALA A 95 -24.16 1.95 8.89
CA ALA A 95 -24.51 3.32 9.28
C ALA A 95 -25.23 3.40 10.65
N ALA A 96 -25.88 2.33 11.08
CA ALA A 96 -26.55 2.24 12.37
C ALA A 96 -25.61 1.90 13.54
N VAL A 97 -24.42 1.36 13.26
CA VAL A 97 -23.38 1.11 14.27
C VAL A 97 -22.58 2.40 14.47
N ARG A 98 -22.96 3.18 15.49
CA ARG A 98 -22.18 4.31 16.00
C ARG A 98 -21.20 3.86 17.09
#